data_AF-A0A0F6IFN7-F1
#
_entry.id   AF-A0A0F6IFN7-F1
#
_cell.length_a   1.000
_cell.length_b   1.000
_cell.length_c   1.000
_cell.angle_alpha   90.00
_cell.angle_beta   90.00
_cell.angle_gamma   90.00
#
_symmetry.space_group_name_H-M   'P 1'
#
loop_
_entity.id
_entity.type
_entity.pdbx_description
1 polymer ?
#
loop_
_entity_poly.entity_id
_entity_poly.type
_entity_poly.pdbx_seq_one_letter_code
_entity_poly.pdbx_strand_id
1 'polypeptide(L)'
;YTAGEENHYELKDYSRGKGIITYSWEFIEDPFMGIYLLNVPIVDINNGWTKFEYHDDYNHDALLDAHWGIEMTYDYFKSVHNRLSYDGNDSKVVNNVHYFNIFVGNNAYWDPMTEEIYYIYCPHNSSTCKSLNLPIILDPTYEDFTSLDIVSHEFGHGINGDLAGFTYDPEPGALDEGFSDIWNVGVNNYVNKVLGMQKNIWLVGDETVPGGGMRSVSNPKSNYSN
;
A
#
# COMPACT_ATOMS: atom_id res chain seq x y z
N TYR A 1 0.01 -14.82 31.28
CA TYR A 1 0.79 -13.76 30.63
C TYR A 1 1.97 -14.44 29.97
N THR A 2 1.83 -14.85 28.72
CA THR A 2 2.91 -15.47 27.93
C THR A 2 3.33 -14.43 26.89
N ALA A 3 4.36 -13.67 27.28
CA ALA A 3 5.28 -13.12 26.31
C ALA A 3 6.20 -14.27 25.85
N GLY A 4 6.38 -14.46 24.54
CA GLY A 4 7.41 -15.31 23.95
C GLY A 4 6.94 -16.64 23.36
N GLU A 5 7.44 -16.91 22.15
CA GLU A 5 7.39 -18.17 21.36
C GLU A 5 6.14 -18.40 20.48
N GLU A 6 5.85 -17.46 19.60
CA GLU A 6 5.58 -17.88 18.22
C GLU A 6 6.93 -18.20 17.58
N ASN A 7 7.12 -19.40 17.02
CA ASN A 7 8.36 -19.80 16.34
C ASN A 7 8.48 -19.17 14.93
N HIS A 8 7.84 -18.02 14.76
CA HIS A 8 7.73 -17.30 13.52
C HIS A 8 7.61 -15.80 13.80
N TYR A 9 7.86 -15.02 12.76
CA TYR A 9 7.75 -13.59 12.68
C TYR A 9 6.63 -13.27 11.71
N GLU A 10 5.96 -12.16 11.94
CA GLU A 10 4.93 -11.65 11.03
C GLU A 10 5.28 -10.20 10.69
N LEU A 11 4.70 -9.68 9.59
CA LEU A 11 4.79 -8.26 9.25
C LEU A 11 3.93 -7.42 10.21
N LYS A 12 4.42 -7.29 11.44
CA LYS A 12 3.83 -6.54 12.56
C LYS A 12 4.93 -5.74 13.26
N ASP A 13 5.11 -4.48 12.86
CA ASP A 13 6.03 -3.55 13.51
C ASP A 13 5.32 -2.77 14.63
N TYR A 14 5.66 -3.05 15.88
CA TYR A 14 5.16 -2.30 17.05
C TYR A 14 6.14 -1.24 17.58
N SER A 15 7.23 -0.96 16.85
CA SER A 15 8.15 0.13 17.18
C SER A 15 7.61 1.51 16.75
N ARG A 16 6.57 1.54 15.91
CA ARG A 16 5.86 2.73 15.42
C ARG A 16 4.39 2.70 15.84
N GLY A 17 4.00 3.71 16.63
CA GLY A 17 2.64 3.87 17.16
C GLY A 17 2.10 2.63 17.85
N LYS A 18 0.81 2.35 17.64
CA LYS A 18 0.13 1.12 18.08
C LYS A 18 0.33 -0.07 17.12
N GLY A 19 1.16 0.10 16.09
CA GLY A 19 1.56 -0.95 15.19
C GLY A 19 1.34 -0.62 13.71
N ILE A 20 2.24 -1.08 12.86
CA ILE A 20 2.05 -1.22 11.42
C ILE A 20 1.88 -2.71 11.16
N ILE A 21 0.76 -3.11 10.56
CA ILE A 21 0.42 -4.52 10.34
C ILE A 21 0.11 -4.73 8.87
N THR A 22 0.60 -5.81 8.28
CA THR A 22 0.37 -6.12 6.86
C THR A 22 -0.10 -7.55 6.67
N TYR A 23 -1.18 -7.69 5.90
CA TYR A 23 -1.82 -8.96 5.58
C TYR A 23 -1.89 -9.18 4.08
N SER A 24 -1.90 -10.44 3.67
CA SER A 24 -2.18 -10.88 2.30
C SER A 24 -3.64 -11.31 2.20
N TRP A 25 -4.33 -10.96 1.13
CA TRP A 25 -5.59 -11.59 0.75
C TRP A 25 -5.33 -12.69 -0.27
N GLU A 26 -5.55 -13.93 0.14
CA GLU A 26 -5.18 -15.12 -0.62
C GLU A 26 -6.39 -15.91 -1.10
N PHE A 27 -6.36 -16.30 -2.38
CA PHE A 27 -7.30 -17.26 -2.91
C PHE A 27 -6.93 -18.66 -2.45
N ILE A 28 -7.83 -19.29 -1.72
CA ILE A 28 -7.70 -20.67 -1.26
C ILE A 28 -8.66 -21.55 -2.06
N GLU A 29 -8.11 -22.62 -2.64
CA GLU A 29 -8.87 -23.67 -3.29
C GLU A 29 -9.21 -24.77 -2.26
N ASP A 30 -10.49 -24.91 -1.93
CA ASP A 30 -10.99 -26.05 -1.16
C ASP A 30 -11.74 -27.06 -2.06
N PRO A 31 -11.47 -28.36 -1.92
CA PRO A 31 -12.09 -29.39 -2.75
C PRO A 31 -13.63 -29.46 -2.68
N PHE A 32 -14.25 -28.91 -1.63
CA PHE A 32 -15.70 -28.97 -1.40
C PHE A 32 -16.37 -27.60 -1.55
N MET A 33 -15.70 -26.52 -1.14
CA MET A 33 -16.25 -25.16 -1.15
C MET A 33 -15.82 -24.33 -2.37
N GLY A 34 -14.89 -24.82 -3.19
CA GLY A 34 -14.35 -24.09 -4.33
C GLY A 34 -13.33 -23.03 -3.93
N ILE A 35 -13.23 -21.96 -4.73
CA ILE A 35 -12.29 -20.86 -4.48
C ILE A 35 -12.95 -19.84 -3.55
N TYR A 36 -12.26 -19.46 -2.48
CA TYR A 36 -12.64 -18.35 -1.62
C TYR A 36 -11.41 -17.53 -1.22
N LEU A 37 -11.64 -16.30 -0.78
CA LEU A 37 -10.60 -15.34 -0.43
C LEU A 37 -10.46 -15.24 1.09
N LEU A 38 -9.24 -15.34 1.62
CA LEU A 38 -8.93 -15.18 3.04
C LEU A 38 -7.91 -14.07 3.27
N ASN A 39 -8.08 -13.31 4.34
CA ASN A 39 -7.04 -12.44 4.87
C ASN A 39 -6.13 -13.26 5.79
N VAL A 40 -4.84 -13.33 5.47
CA VAL A 40 -3.86 -14.16 6.18
C VAL A 40 -2.61 -13.35 6.56
N PRO A 41 -2.01 -13.62 7.74
CA PRO A 41 -0.68 -13.10 8.05
C PRO A 41 0.36 -13.84 7.22
N ILE A 42 1.36 -13.12 6.74
CA ILE A 42 2.57 -13.75 6.22
C ILE A 42 3.52 -14.04 7.38
N VAL A 43 4.07 -15.26 7.39
CA VAL A 43 4.91 -15.77 8.48
C VAL A 43 6.31 -16.09 7.97
N ASP A 44 7.31 -15.71 8.75
CA ASP A 44 8.73 -16.00 8.49
C ASP A 44 9.34 -16.75 9.68
N ILE A 45 10.26 -17.69 9.46
CA ILE A 45 10.82 -18.49 10.58
C ILE A 45 12.08 -17.90 11.22
N ASN A 46 12.73 -16.93 10.58
CA ASN A 46 14.06 -16.45 10.95
C ASN A 46 14.21 -14.91 10.95
N ASN A 47 13.13 -14.18 10.65
CA ASN A 47 13.05 -12.73 10.43
C ASN A 47 13.92 -12.23 9.26
N GLY A 48 14.10 -13.08 8.26
CA GLY A 48 14.87 -12.83 7.06
C GLY A 48 13.94 -12.72 5.88
N TRP A 49 13.52 -11.51 5.55
CA TRP A 49 12.58 -11.26 4.46
C TRP A 49 13.32 -11.13 3.13
N THR A 50 13.67 -12.26 2.51
CA THR A 50 14.51 -12.26 1.30
C THR A 50 13.73 -12.46 0.01
N LYS A 51 14.28 -11.94 -1.09
CA LYS A 51 13.77 -12.20 -2.45
C LYS A 51 13.58 -13.70 -2.73
N PHE A 52 14.43 -14.58 -2.19
CA PHE A 52 14.30 -16.02 -2.44
C PHE A 52 13.03 -16.61 -1.81
N GLU A 53 12.58 -16.06 -0.68
CA GLU A 53 11.40 -16.52 0.05
C GLU A 53 10.11 -15.88 -0.46
N TYR A 54 10.15 -14.59 -0.83
CA TYR A 54 8.94 -13.78 -1.06
C TYR A 54 8.73 -13.31 -2.51
N HIS A 55 9.72 -13.49 -3.40
CA HIS A 55 9.53 -13.26 -4.84
C HIS A 55 8.95 -14.49 -5.51
N ASP A 56 7.66 -14.71 -5.30
CA ASP A 56 6.91 -15.85 -5.79
C ASP A 56 5.78 -15.46 -6.76
N ASP A 57 5.02 -16.46 -7.20
CA ASP A 57 3.92 -16.26 -8.15
C ASP A 57 2.74 -15.46 -7.56
N TYR A 58 2.67 -15.34 -6.22
CA TYR A 58 1.66 -14.55 -5.53
C TYR A 58 2.12 -13.11 -5.25
N ASN A 59 3.35 -12.75 -5.63
CA ASN A 59 3.94 -11.43 -5.46
C ASN A 59 4.03 -10.97 -4.00
N HIS A 60 4.51 -11.83 -3.10
CA HIS A 60 4.64 -11.45 -1.68
C HIS A 60 5.64 -10.31 -1.40
N ASP A 61 6.48 -9.94 -2.35
CA ASP A 61 7.28 -8.70 -2.28
C ASP A 61 6.41 -7.46 -2.03
N ALA A 62 5.19 -7.41 -2.60
CA ALA A 62 4.26 -6.28 -2.41
C ALA A 62 3.87 -6.06 -0.94
N LEU A 63 3.87 -7.12 -0.13
CA LEU A 63 3.63 -6.98 1.31
C LEU A 63 4.80 -6.28 2.00
N LEU A 64 6.02 -6.58 1.59
CA LEU A 64 7.23 -5.96 2.13
C LEU A 64 7.28 -4.48 1.76
N ASP A 65 6.93 -4.14 0.52
CA ASP A 65 6.88 -2.77 0.01
C ASP A 65 5.80 -1.95 0.73
N ALA A 66 4.58 -2.49 0.89
CA ALA A 66 3.52 -1.83 1.66
C ALA A 66 3.90 -1.60 3.13
N HIS A 67 4.51 -2.61 3.77
CA HIS A 67 4.93 -2.52 5.17
C HIS A 67 6.00 -1.43 5.35
N TRP A 68 7.07 -1.53 4.58
CA TRP A 68 8.17 -0.57 4.61
C TRP A 68 7.74 0.85 4.19
N GLY A 69 6.85 0.97 3.20
CA GLY A 69 6.31 2.25 2.76
C GLY A 69 5.58 2.99 3.88
N ILE A 70 4.79 2.27 4.69
CA ILE A 70 4.12 2.85 5.86
C ILE A 70 5.11 3.17 6.97
N GLU A 71 6.14 2.35 7.21
CA GLU A 71 7.20 2.68 8.16
C GLU A 71 7.87 4.02 7.83
N MET A 72 8.26 4.21 6.57
CA MET A 72 8.90 5.43 6.11
C MET A 72 7.97 6.64 6.13
N THR A 73 6.69 6.43 5.78
CA THR A 73 5.66 7.47 5.82
C THR A 73 5.40 7.92 7.25
N TYR A 74 5.25 6.98 8.19
CA TYR A 74 5.12 7.28 9.61
C TYR A 74 6.32 8.08 10.13
N ASP A 75 7.54 7.64 9.80
CA ASP A 75 8.77 8.31 10.23
C ASP A 75 8.88 9.73 9.68
N TYR A 76 8.45 9.96 8.44
CA TYR A 76 8.34 11.29 7.86
C TYR A 76 7.39 12.18 8.68
N PHE A 77 6.15 11.75 8.93
CA PHE A 77 5.18 12.56 9.67
C PHE A 77 5.62 12.83 11.11
N LYS A 78 6.20 11.83 11.77
CA LYS A 78 6.74 11.98 13.12
C LYS A 78 7.93 12.94 13.16
N SER A 79 8.89 12.79 12.26
CA SER A 79 10.14 13.58 12.30
C SER A 79 9.98 15.00 11.75
N VAL A 80 9.17 15.19 10.71
CA VAL A 80 9.02 16.48 10.01
C VAL A 80 7.89 17.31 10.60
N HIS A 81 6.77 16.67 10.96
CA HIS A 81 5.55 17.37 11.38
C HIS A 81 5.22 17.19 12.86
N ASN A 82 6.03 16.41 13.60
CA ASN A 82 5.75 16.03 14.98
C ASN A 82 4.33 15.43 15.14
N ARG A 83 3.89 14.68 14.12
CA ARG A 83 2.58 14.03 14.07
C ARG A 83 2.73 12.54 14.25
N LEU A 84 1.91 11.97 15.13
CA LEU A 84 1.94 10.57 15.51
C LEU A 84 0.88 9.78 14.73
N SER A 85 1.30 9.03 13.70
CA SER A 85 0.41 8.34 12.75
C SER A 85 -0.55 9.28 11.99
N TYR A 86 -1.57 8.71 11.31
CA TYR A 86 -2.50 9.45 10.47
C TYR A 86 -3.47 10.34 11.26
N ASP A 87 -3.69 10.06 12.55
CA ASP A 87 -4.65 10.74 13.43
C ASP A 87 -3.99 11.63 14.51
N GLY A 88 -2.66 11.65 14.56
CA GLY A 88 -1.93 12.35 15.62
C GLY A 88 -1.94 11.66 16.99
N ASN A 89 -2.48 10.44 17.10
CA ASN A 89 -2.60 9.68 18.37
C ASN A 89 -2.02 8.26 18.27
N ASP A 90 -0.97 8.08 17.46
CA ASP A 90 -0.24 6.82 17.31
C ASP A 90 -1.15 5.67 16.86
N SER A 91 -2.23 5.94 16.11
CA SER A 91 -3.13 4.86 15.70
C SER A 91 -2.46 3.84 14.79
N LYS A 92 -2.95 2.60 14.94
CA LYS A 92 -2.46 1.43 14.21
C LYS A 92 -2.79 1.61 12.72
N VAL A 93 -1.86 1.21 11.85
CA VAL A 93 -2.06 1.21 10.40
C VAL A 93 -2.10 -0.23 9.92
N VAL A 94 -3.11 -0.59 9.13
CA VAL A 94 -3.26 -1.94 8.57
C VAL A 94 -3.23 -1.85 7.05
N ASN A 95 -2.35 -2.65 6.45
CA ASN A 95 -2.25 -2.85 5.01
C ASN A 95 -2.93 -4.17 4.61
N ASN A 96 -3.83 -4.10 3.65
CA ASN A 96 -4.56 -5.22 3.07
C ASN A 96 -4.11 -5.41 1.62
N VAL A 97 -3.04 -6.19 1.41
CA VAL A 97 -2.44 -6.42 0.10
C VAL A 97 -3.15 -7.60 -0.60
N HIS A 98 -3.13 -7.62 -1.93
CA HIS A 98 -3.85 -8.62 -2.76
C HIS A 98 -5.36 -8.63 -2.55
N TYR A 99 -5.91 -7.52 -2.04
CA TYR A 99 -7.34 -7.41 -1.83
C TYR A 99 -8.05 -7.56 -3.18
N PHE A 100 -9.17 -8.28 -3.18
CA PHE A 100 -9.86 -8.59 -4.42
C PHE A 100 -11.31 -8.11 -4.38
N ASN A 101 -11.69 -7.40 -5.44
CA ASN A 101 -13.05 -6.93 -5.66
C ASN A 101 -13.40 -7.08 -7.15
N ILE A 102 -14.40 -7.89 -7.47
CA ILE A 102 -14.79 -8.16 -8.87
C ILE A 102 -15.34 -6.94 -9.62
N PHE A 103 -15.70 -5.87 -8.91
CA PHE A 103 -16.31 -4.67 -9.49
C PHE A 103 -15.33 -3.51 -9.63
N VAL A 104 -14.11 -3.66 -9.13
CA VAL A 104 -13.09 -2.60 -9.10
C VAL A 104 -11.83 -3.16 -9.76
N GLY A 105 -11.21 -2.37 -10.63
CA GLY A 105 -9.94 -2.76 -11.25
C GLY A 105 -8.76 -2.61 -10.30
N ASN A 106 -7.56 -2.82 -10.84
CA ASN A 106 -6.34 -2.64 -10.07
C ASN A 106 -6.28 -1.19 -9.55
N ASN A 107 -6.16 -1.02 -8.23
CA ASN A 107 -6.16 0.28 -7.57
C ASN A 107 -5.62 0.16 -6.13
N ALA A 108 -5.44 1.27 -5.44
CA ALA A 108 -5.37 1.31 -3.97
C ALA A 108 -6.36 2.33 -3.42
N TYR A 109 -6.70 2.19 -2.14
CA TYR A 109 -7.50 3.19 -1.44
C TYR A 109 -7.29 3.12 0.08
N TRP A 110 -7.39 4.28 0.73
CA TRP A 110 -7.71 4.40 2.15
C TRP A 110 -9.21 4.25 2.39
N ASP A 111 -9.59 3.37 3.32
CA ASP A 111 -10.98 3.24 3.77
C ASP A 111 -11.20 4.06 5.05
N PRO A 112 -11.96 5.17 5.01
CA PRO A 112 -12.20 5.99 6.20
C PRO A 112 -13.13 5.33 7.23
N MET A 113 -13.81 4.23 6.88
CA MET A 113 -14.67 3.50 7.81
C MET A 113 -13.90 2.50 8.66
N THR A 114 -12.91 1.83 8.06
CA THR A 114 -12.05 0.87 8.76
C THR A 114 -10.73 1.48 9.22
N GLU A 115 -10.34 2.63 8.65
CA GLU A 115 -9.06 3.31 8.84
C GLU A 115 -7.87 2.42 8.45
N GLU A 116 -8.02 1.70 7.34
CA GLU A 116 -7.06 0.76 6.78
C GLU A 116 -6.80 1.06 5.29
N ILE A 117 -5.67 0.57 4.77
CA ILE A 117 -5.31 0.72 3.36
C ILE A 117 -5.51 -0.61 2.64
N TYR A 118 -6.14 -0.56 1.48
CA TYR A 118 -6.42 -1.71 0.63
C TYR A 118 -5.75 -1.55 -0.72
N TYR A 119 -5.03 -2.59 -1.13
CA TYR A 119 -4.36 -2.64 -2.43
C TYR A 119 -5.07 -3.70 -3.27
N ILE A 120 -5.89 -3.24 -4.21
CA ILE A 120 -6.65 -4.07 -5.13
C ILE A 120 -5.72 -4.49 -6.26
N TYR A 121 -5.32 -5.75 -6.23
CA TYR A 121 -4.41 -6.29 -7.23
C TYR A 121 -4.52 -7.81 -7.27
N CYS A 122 -4.59 -8.38 -8.48
CA CYS A 122 -4.46 -9.82 -8.67
C CYS A 122 -3.05 -10.12 -9.21
N PRO A 123 -2.19 -10.85 -8.47
CA PRO A 123 -0.83 -11.14 -8.92
C PRO A 123 -0.76 -11.70 -10.33
N HIS A 124 -0.02 -11.02 -11.19
CA HIS A 124 0.10 -11.37 -12.61
C HIS A 124 0.66 -12.76 -12.89
N ASN A 125 1.38 -13.36 -11.94
CA ASN A 125 1.93 -14.71 -12.10
C ASN A 125 1.07 -15.80 -11.43
N SER A 126 0.11 -15.42 -10.57
CA SER A 126 -0.75 -16.36 -9.86
C SER A 126 -1.66 -17.10 -10.84
N SER A 127 -1.56 -18.43 -10.84
CA SER A 127 -2.39 -19.32 -11.65
C SER A 127 -3.87 -19.19 -11.28
N THR A 128 -4.18 -19.04 -10.00
CA THR A 128 -5.55 -18.86 -9.51
C THR A 128 -6.12 -17.53 -10.00
N CYS A 129 -5.37 -16.42 -9.92
CA CYS A 129 -5.78 -15.13 -10.49
C CYS A 129 -6.07 -15.22 -12.00
N LYS A 130 -5.17 -15.85 -12.77
CA LYS A 130 -5.39 -16.09 -14.21
C LYS A 130 -6.63 -16.92 -14.48
N SER A 131 -6.94 -17.90 -13.62
CA SER A 131 -8.10 -18.78 -13.81
C SER A 131 -9.45 -18.05 -13.72
N LEU A 132 -9.51 -16.94 -12.97
CA LEU A 132 -10.70 -16.11 -12.86
C LEU A 132 -11.04 -15.40 -14.18
N ASN A 133 -10.04 -15.18 -15.04
CA ASN A 133 -10.19 -14.58 -16.37
C ASN A 133 -11.01 -13.27 -16.34
N LEU A 134 -10.69 -12.39 -15.40
CA LEU A 134 -11.32 -11.09 -15.20
C LEU A 134 -10.39 -9.98 -15.71
N PRO A 135 -10.61 -9.42 -16.91
CA PRO A 135 -9.71 -8.41 -17.48
C PRO A 135 -9.56 -7.15 -16.63
N ILE A 136 -10.59 -6.80 -15.85
CA ILE A 136 -10.62 -5.59 -15.01
C ILE A 136 -9.52 -5.59 -13.94
N ILE A 137 -9.04 -6.75 -13.49
CA ILE A 137 -8.02 -6.92 -12.44
C ILE A 137 -6.73 -7.61 -12.94
N LEU A 138 -6.70 -8.00 -14.22
CA LEU A 138 -5.53 -8.60 -14.87
C LEU A 138 -4.99 -7.62 -15.92
N ASP A 139 -5.13 -6.32 -15.66
CA ASP A 139 -4.64 -5.27 -16.55
C ASP A 139 -3.10 -5.25 -16.51
N PRO A 140 -2.42 -5.65 -17.61
CA PRO A 140 -0.96 -5.74 -17.62
C PRO A 140 -0.28 -4.36 -17.64
N THR A 141 -1.05 -3.27 -17.65
CA THR A 141 -0.53 -1.90 -17.57
C THR A 141 0.02 -1.59 -16.19
N TYR A 142 -0.53 -2.20 -15.16
CA TYR A 142 -0.22 -1.89 -13.77
C TYR A 142 0.49 -3.05 -13.10
N GLU A 143 1.62 -2.78 -12.46
CA GLU A 143 2.17 -3.66 -11.43
C GLU A 143 1.37 -3.50 -10.12
N ASP A 144 1.88 -4.02 -9.01
CA ASP A 144 1.22 -3.83 -7.73
C ASP A 144 1.18 -2.34 -7.29
N PHE A 145 0.18 -2.03 -6.48
CA PHE A 145 -0.09 -0.68 -6.00
C PHE A 145 0.60 -0.41 -4.66
N THR A 146 1.67 -1.15 -4.33
CA THR A 146 2.35 -1.03 -3.04
C THR A 146 3.64 -0.23 -3.07
N SER A 147 3.92 0.44 -4.20
CA SER A 147 5.03 1.40 -4.29
C SER A 147 4.91 2.51 -3.25
N LEU A 148 6.05 3.05 -2.80
CA LEU A 148 6.09 4.12 -1.79
C LEU A 148 5.20 5.31 -2.18
N ASP A 149 5.08 5.61 -3.47
CA ASP A 149 4.24 6.68 -3.99
C ASP A 149 2.77 6.48 -3.63
N ILE A 150 2.26 5.27 -3.89
CA ILE A 150 0.87 4.93 -3.65
C ILE A 150 0.61 4.77 -2.16
N VAL A 151 1.47 4.03 -1.46
CA VAL A 151 1.34 3.80 -0.01
C VAL A 151 1.28 5.11 0.77
N SER A 152 2.16 6.05 0.45
CA SER A 152 2.20 7.35 1.13
C SER A 152 1.07 8.30 0.70
N HIS A 153 0.58 8.17 -0.53
CA HIS A 153 -0.63 8.85 -1.01
C HIS A 153 -1.87 8.35 -0.24
N GLU A 154 -2.06 7.03 -0.13
CA GLU A 154 -3.19 6.47 0.61
C GLU A 154 -3.18 6.85 2.09
N PHE A 155 -2.01 6.82 2.73
CA PHE A 155 -1.87 7.33 4.09
C PHE A 155 -2.21 8.84 4.18
N GLY A 156 -1.93 9.61 3.13
CA GLY A 156 -2.30 11.01 2.99
C GLY A 156 -3.80 11.25 3.10
N HIS A 157 -4.65 10.37 2.56
CA HIS A 157 -6.09 10.46 2.73
C HIS A 157 -6.51 10.33 4.20
N GLY A 158 -5.85 9.48 4.98
CA GLY A 158 -6.07 9.39 6.44
C GLY A 158 -5.74 10.69 7.17
N ILE A 159 -4.63 11.34 6.79
CA ILE A 159 -4.23 12.66 7.32
C ILE A 159 -5.28 13.74 6.98
N ASN A 160 -5.68 13.80 5.71
CA ASN A 160 -6.63 14.79 5.22
C ASN A 160 -8.01 14.59 5.88
N GLY A 161 -8.44 13.34 6.04
CA GLY A 161 -9.66 12.97 6.73
C GLY A 161 -9.69 13.44 8.18
N ASP A 162 -8.61 13.20 8.95
CA ASP A 162 -8.52 13.64 10.35
C ASP A 162 -8.50 15.18 10.49
N LEU A 163 -7.81 15.88 9.59
CA LEU A 163 -7.60 17.32 9.71
C LEU A 163 -8.72 18.18 9.12
N ALA A 164 -9.26 17.77 7.97
CA ALA A 164 -10.17 18.60 7.17
C ALA A 164 -11.53 17.94 6.93
N GLY A 165 -11.62 16.61 6.95
CA GLY A 165 -12.88 15.87 6.75
C GLY A 165 -13.53 16.18 5.40
N PHE A 166 -12.77 16.08 4.30
CA PHE A 166 -13.28 16.36 2.97
C PHE A 166 -14.46 15.46 2.60
N THR A 167 -15.47 16.03 1.95
CA THR A 167 -16.59 15.28 1.38
C THR A 167 -16.24 14.77 -0.02
N TYR A 168 -16.93 13.73 -0.49
CA TYR A 168 -16.81 13.23 -1.86
C TYR A 168 -17.50 14.13 -2.90
N ASP A 169 -17.40 15.45 -2.73
CA ASP A 169 -17.82 16.44 -3.71
C ASP A 169 -16.67 16.74 -4.69
N PRO A 170 -16.95 17.24 -5.92
CA PRO A 170 -15.92 17.35 -6.95
C PRO A 170 -14.67 18.17 -6.56
N GLU A 171 -14.85 19.34 -5.94
CA GLU A 171 -13.72 20.19 -5.53
C GLU A 171 -13.05 19.72 -4.23
N PRO A 172 -13.80 19.39 -3.15
CA PRO A 172 -13.20 18.81 -1.94
C PRO A 172 -12.46 17.49 -2.19
N GLY A 173 -12.99 16.61 -3.04
CA GLY A 173 -12.32 15.39 -3.45
C GLY A 173 -11.04 15.66 -4.25
N ALA A 174 -11.06 16.62 -5.18
CA ALA A 174 -9.85 17.03 -5.90
C ALA A 174 -8.78 17.64 -4.98
N LEU A 175 -9.19 18.33 -3.90
CA LEU A 175 -8.28 18.81 -2.88
C LEU A 175 -7.69 17.65 -2.07
N ASP A 176 -8.49 16.67 -1.69
CA ASP A 176 -8.04 15.48 -0.98
C ASP A 176 -6.95 14.73 -1.76
N GLU A 177 -7.23 14.40 -3.02
CA GLU A 177 -6.26 13.80 -3.96
C GLU A 177 -4.98 14.64 -4.09
N GLY A 178 -5.14 15.96 -4.29
CA GLY A 178 -4.01 16.88 -4.45
C GLY A 178 -3.14 16.98 -3.21
N PHE A 179 -3.74 16.97 -2.01
CA PHE A 179 -2.99 16.96 -0.76
C PHE A 179 -2.28 15.62 -0.54
N SER A 180 -2.93 14.49 -0.85
CA SER A 180 -2.30 13.16 -0.81
C SER A 180 -1.07 13.08 -1.72
N ASP A 181 -1.13 13.61 -2.95
CA ASP A 181 0.03 13.71 -3.85
C ASP A 181 1.14 14.62 -3.26
N ILE A 182 0.79 15.73 -2.59
CA ILE A 182 1.78 16.61 -1.92
C ILE A 182 2.46 15.89 -0.76
N TRP A 183 1.70 15.15 0.06
CA TRP A 183 2.25 14.37 1.17
C TRP A 183 3.21 13.30 0.65
N ASN A 184 2.81 12.57 -0.38
CA ASN A 184 3.65 11.61 -1.08
C ASN A 184 5.00 12.23 -1.51
N VAL A 185 4.98 13.37 -2.22
CA VAL A 185 6.22 14.07 -2.62
C VAL A 185 7.12 14.35 -1.42
N GLY A 186 6.53 14.75 -0.30
CA GLY A 186 7.24 14.99 0.96
C GLY A 186 7.91 13.74 1.53
N VAL A 187 7.18 12.63 1.59
CA VAL A 187 7.65 11.33 2.06
C VAL A 187 8.78 10.83 1.16
N ASN A 188 8.58 10.81 -0.15
CA ASN A 188 9.58 10.35 -1.11
C ASN A 188 10.88 11.17 -1.04
N ASN A 189 10.77 12.50 -0.88
CA ASN A 189 11.93 13.36 -0.66
C ASN A 189 12.63 13.08 0.68
N TYR A 190 11.88 12.78 1.73
CA TYR A 190 12.43 12.36 3.02
C TYR A 190 13.21 11.04 2.88
N VAL A 191 12.61 10.04 2.24
CA VAL A 191 13.25 8.74 1.96
C VAL A 191 14.53 8.92 1.14
N ASN A 192 14.50 9.72 0.07
CA ASN A 192 15.68 10.06 -0.72
C ASN A 192 16.82 10.63 0.15
N LYS A 193 16.50 11.50 1.12
CA LYS A 193 17.51 12.10 2.00
C LYS A 193 18.07 11.13 3.03
N VAL A 194 17.20 10.35 3.69
CA VAL A 194 17.63 9.47 4.79
C VAL A 194 18.32 8.20 4.29
N LEU A 195 17.96 7.71 3.10
CA LEU A 195 18.57 6.52 2.50
C LEU A 195 19.56 6.83 1.37
N GLY A 196 19.69 8.10 0.96
CA GLY A 196 20.56 8.49 -0.16
C GLY A 196 20.05 8.04 -1.53
N MET A 197 18.75 7.75 -1.65
CA MET A 197 18.11 7.38 -2.91
C MET A 197 17.96 8.58 -3.85
N GLN A 198 17.67 8.30 -5.13
CA GLN A 198 17.48 9.30 -6.18
C GLN A 198 16.19 9.04 -6.96
N LYS A 199 15.10 8.67 -6.26
CA LYS A 199 13.80 8.47 -6.88
C LYS A 199 13.23 9.80 -7.38
N ASN A 200 12.53 9.77 -8.53
CA ASN A 200 11.90 10.95 -9.08
C ASN A 200 10.60 11.29 -8.33
N ILE A 201 10.70 12.19 -7.35
CA ILE A 201 9.58 12.55 -6.48
C ILE A 201 8.42 13.27 -7.19
N TRP A 202 8.59 13.71 -8.44
CA TRP A 202 7.58 14.48 -9.17
C TRP A 202 6.70 13.63 -10.09
N LEU A 203 7.00 12.33 -10.19
CA LEU A 203 6.25 11.36 -10.96
C LEU A 203 5.64 10.36 -9.97
N VAL A 204 4.31 10.28 -9.95
CA VAL A 204 3.57 9.46 -8.99
C VAL A 204 3.27 8.11 -9.61
N GLY A 205 3.61 7.04 -8.93
CA GLY A 205 3.28 5.66 -9.32
C GLY A 205 4.08 5.18 -10.52
N ASP A 206 5.32 5.67 -10.71
CA ASP A 206 6.19 5.27 -11.83
C ASP A 206 6.71 3.83 -11.74
N GLU A 207 6.69 3.26 -10.54
CA GLU A 207 6.94 1.84 -10.28
C GLU A 207 5.68 0.99 -10.51
N THR A 208 4.49 1.54 -10.24
CA THR A 208 3.20 0.87 -10.49
C THR A 208 2.79 0.93 -11.96
N VAL A 209 3.15 1.97 -12.70
CA VAL A 209 2.93 2.09 -14.15
C VAL A 209 4.27 2.21 -14.88
N PRO A 210 4.91 1.07 -15.20
CA PRO A 210 6.19 1.06 -15.89
C PRO A 210 6.12 1.82 -17.21
N GLY A 211 7.00 2.82 -17.38
CA GLY A 211 7.10 3.59 -18.62
C GLY A 211 6.45 4.98 -18.59
N GLY A 212 5.88 5.41 -17.47
CA GLY A 212 5.41 6.80 -17.35
C GLY A 212 4.80 7.24 -16.03
N GLY A 213 4.50 6.34 -15.09
CA GLY A 213 3.72 6.70 -13.90
C GLY A 213 2.27 7.06 -14.22
N MET A 214 1.51 7.36 -13.16
CA MET A 214 0.09 7.72 -13.26
C MET A 214 -0.09 9.23 -13.42
N ARG A 215 0.70 10.03 -12.69
CA ARG A 215 0.56 11.49 -12.67
C ARG A 215 1.91 12.18 -12.56
N SER A 216 1.99 13.42 -13.06
CA SER A 216 3.11 14.32 -12.81
C SER A 216 2.69 15.53 -12.02
N VAL A 217 3.28 15.68 -10.84
CA VAL A 217 3.04 16.85 -9.96
C VAL A 217 3.71 18.10 -10.54
N SER A 218 4.84 17.96 -11.22
CA SER A 218 5.56 19.08 -11.83
C SER A 218 4.94 19.57 -13.14
N ASN A 219 4.21 18.70 -13.85
CA ASN A 219 3.45 19.06 -15.05
C ASN A 219 2.13 18.28 -15.16
N PRO A 220 1.06 18.67 -14.44
CA PRO A 220 -0.20 17.91 -14.44
C PRO A 220 -0.89 17.77 -15.80
N LYS A 221 -0.46 18.53 -16.82
CA LYS A 221 -0.99 18.45 -18.19
C LYS A 221 -0.24 17.44 -19.07
N SER A 222 0.87 16.87 -18.62
CA SER A 222 1.54 15.80 -19.36
C SER A 222 0.66 14.56 -19.34
N ASN A 223 0.41 13.99 -20.51
CA ASN A 223 -0.34 12.76 -20.65
C ASN A 223 0.55 11.58 -20.21
N TYR A 224 0.47 11.25 -18.93
CA TYR A 224 0.72 9.91 -18.43
C TYR A 224 -0.66 9.22 -18.37
N SER A 225 -0.72 7.93 -18.70
CA SER A 225 -1.97 7.22 -19.03
C SER A 225 -3.07 7.42 -17.98
N ASN A 226 -4.22 7.95 -18.42
CA ASN A 226 -5.53 7.77 -17.76
C ASN A 226 -6.17 6.49 -18.31
#